data_AF-A0A9D6UHK9-F1
#
_entry.id   AF-A0A9D6UHK9-F1
#
_cell.length_a   1.000
_cell.length_b   1.000
_cell.length_c   1.000
_cell.angle_alpha   90.00
_cell.angle_beta   90.00
_cell.angle_gamma   90.00
#
_symmetry.space_group_name_H-M   'P 1'
#
loop_
_entity.id
_entity.type
_entity.pdbx_description
1 polymer ?
#
loop_
_entity_poly.entity_id
_entity_poly.type
_entity_poly.pdbx_seq_one_letter_code
_entity_poly.pdbx_strand_id
1 'polypeptide(L)' 'LAEGAPEPVVLLSPACASYDQFANFEARGDAFRGVVEGLPAVIAARKGELT' A
#
# COMPACT_ATOMS: atom_id res chain seq x y z
N LEU A 1 1.76 -1.45 16.75
CA LEU A 1 1.03 -2.12 15.65
C LEU A 1 -0.01 -1.13 15.13
N ALA A 2 -0.26 -1.07 13.83
CA ALA A 2 -1.22 -0.12 13.26
C ALA A 2 -2.68 -0.44 13.65
N GLU A 3 -2.95 -1.67 14.05
CA GLU A 3 -4.27 -2.11 14.49
C GLU A 3 -4.77 -1.29 15.69
N GLY A 4 -5.96 -0.70 15.56
CA GLY A 4 -6.60 0.13 16.59
C GLY A 4 -6.07 1.57 16.69
N ALA A 5 -5.12 1.98 15.85
CA ALA A 5 -4.71 3.39 15.79
C ALA A 5 -5.83 4.26 15.19
N PRO A 6 -6.05 5.48 15.71
CA PRO A 6 -7.01 6.41 15.12
C PRO A 6 -6.71 6.72 13.65
N GLU A 7 -5.43 6.80 13.30
CA GLU A 7 -4.94 7.05 11.93
C GLU A 7 -3.79 6.07 11.64
N PRO A 8 -4.10 4.82 11.26
CA PRO A 8 -3.08 3.81 11.05
C PRO A 8 -2.25 4.11 9.80
N VAL A 9 -0.94 4.07 9.94
CA VAL A 9 0.00 4.20 8.81
C VAL A 9 0.59 2.85 8.46
N VAL A 10 0.49 2.48 7.19
CA VAL A 10 1.16 1.31 6.60
C VAL A 10 2.26 1.81 5.67
N LEU A 11 3.51 1.45 5.96
CA LEU A 11 4.69 1.87 5.20
C LEU A 11 5.39 0.65 4.58
N LEU A 12 5.58 0.66 3.26
CA LEU A 12 6.47 -0.27 2.58
C LEU A 12 7.92 0.26 2.64
N SER A 13 8.70 -0.25 3.59
CA SER A 13 10.14 0.07 3.73
C SER A 13 10.96 -1.20 3.98
N PRO A 14 11.24 -2.00 2.93
CA PRO A 14 11.79 -3.36 3.09
C PRO A 14 13.28 -3.41 3.40
N ALA A 15 14.01 -2.29 3.36
CA ALA A 15 15.47 -2.19 3.58
C ALA A 15 16.36 -3.09 2.68
N CYS A 16 15.77 -3.78 1.70
CA CYS A 16 16.44 -4.75 0.83
C CYS A 16 16.22 -4.43 -0.67
N ALA A 17 17.17 -4.90 -1.50
CA ALA A 17 17.03 -4.94 -2.96
C ALA A 17 15.79 -5.77 -3.35
N SER A 18 15.23 -5.51 -4.53
CA SER A 18 13.99 -6.16 -4.98
C SER A 18 14.19 -7.28 -6.00
N TYR A 19 15.44 -7.56 -6.40
CA TYR A 19 15.77 -8.44 -7.54
C TYR A 19 15.45 -9.91 -7.35
N ASP A 20 15.08 -10.32 -6.14
CA ASP A 20 14.60 -11.67 -5.84
C ASP A 20 13.17 -11.93 -6.36
N GLN A 21 12.34 -10.88 -6.47
CA GLN A 21 10.93 -10.99 -6.87
C GLN A 21 10.50 -9.97 -7.94
N PHE A 22 11.27 -8.91 -8.17
CA PHE A 22 10.92 -7.81 -9.09
C PHE A 22 12.12 -7.36 -9.91
N ALA A 23 11.87 -6.82 -11.11
CA ALA A 23 12.93 -6.34 -11.99
C ALA A 23 13.71 -5.12 -11.46
N ASN A 24 13.07 -4.28 -10.62
CA ASN A 24 13.66 -3.10 -9.99
C ASN A 24 12.79 -2.66 -8.79
N PHE A 25 13.15 -1.58 -8.09
CA PHE A 25 12.43 -1.16 -6.90
C PHE A 25 11.12 -0.45 -7.24
N GLU A 26 11.03 0.17 -8.42
CA GLU A 26 9.85 0.81 -8.97
C GLU A 26 8.75 -0.22 -9.20
N ALA A 27 9.06 -1.35 -9.85
CA ALA A 27 8.11 -2.43 -10.08
C ALA A 27 7.51 -2.99 -8.77
N ARG A 28 8.31 -3.09 -7.71
CA ARG A 28 7.84 -3.46 -6.36
C ARG A 28 6.91 -2.39 -5.78
N GLY A 29 7.27 -1.11 -5.93
CA GLY A 29 6.46 0.02 -5.47
C GLY A 29 5.12 0.13 -6.21
N ASP A 30 5.12 -0.10 -7.52
CA ASP A 30 3.91 -0.08 -8.35
C ASP A 30 2.99 -1.26 -8.02
N ALA A 31 3.54 -2.45 -7.76
CA ALA A 31 2.76 -3.57 -7.26
C ALA A 31 2.08 -3.24 -5.92
N PHE A 32 2.81 -2.62 -4.97
CA PHE A 32 2.22 -2.17 -3.71
C PHE A 32 1.10 -1.15 -3.91
N ARG A 33 1.30 -0.15 -4.76
CA ARG A 33 0.27 0.83 -5.10
C ARG A 33 -0.96 0.15 -5.71
N GLY A 34 -0.79 -0.72 -6.70
CA GLY A 34 -1.89 -1.41 -7.36
C GLY A 34 -2.72 -2.25 -6.38
N VAL A 35 -2.08 -2.94 -5.44
CA VAL A 35 -2.77 -3.68 -4.38
C VAL A 35 -3.54 -2.73 -3.45
N VAL A 36 -2.91 -1.65 -2.99
CA VAL A 36 -3.56 -0.66 -2.10
C VAL A 36 -4.74 0.02 -2.78
N GLU A 37 -4.64 0.36 -4.06
CA GLU A 37 -5.73 0.95 -4.83
C GLU A 37 -6.91 0.01 -5.03
N GLY A 38 -6.68 -1.30 -5.01
CA GLY A 38 -7.72 -2.32 -5.06
C GLY A 38 -8.42 -2.58 -3.72
N LEU A 39 -7.96 -1.99 -2.61
CA LEU A 39 -8.58 -2.22 -1.31
C LEU A 39 -9.96 -1.55 -1.23
N PRO A 40 -11.01 -2.25 -0.76
CA PRO A 40 -12.35 -1.68 -0.67
C PRO A 40 -12.42 -0.36 0.10
N ALA A 41 -11.68 -0.24 1.21
CA ALA A 41 -11.62 0.98 2.01
C ALA A 41 -11.01 2.17 1.24
N VAL A 42 -9.97 1.92 0.43
CA VAL A 42 -9.32 2.96 -0.38
C VAL A 42 -10.22 3.38 -1.53
N ILE A 43 -10.91 2.43 -2.17
CA ILE A 43 -11.91 2.70 -3.22
C ILE A 43 -13.04 3.57 -2.67
N ALA A 44 -13.62 3.19 -1.53
CA ALA A 44 -14.72 3.93 -0.90
C ALA A 44 -14.29 5.34 -0.45
N ALA A 45 -13.09 5.48 0.12
CA ALA A 45 -12.52 6.79 0.48
C ALA A 45 -12.35 7.71 -0.75
N ARG A 46 -11.84 7.19 -1.88
CA ARG A 46 -11.68 7.99 -3.12
C ARG A 46 -13.00 8.41 -3.76
N LYS A 47 -14.07 7.64 -3.56
CA LYS A 47 -15.41 7.98 -4.04
C LYS A 47 -16.15 8.99 -3.13
N GLY A 48 -15.56 9.37 -2.00
CA GLY A 48 -16.25 10.20 -1.00
C GLY A 48 -17.40 9.47 -0.31
N GLU A 49 -17.42 8.15 -0.36
CA GLU A 49 -18.48 7.30 0.24
C GLU A 49 -18.16 6.95 1.71
N LEU A 50 -17.04 7.45 2.24
CA LEU A 50 -16.54 7.15 3.58
C LEU A 50 -16.74 8.29 4.60
N THR A 51 -17.58 9.28 4.29
CA THR A 51 -17.99 10.37 5.21
C THR A 51 -19.22 10.02 6.02
#